data_AF-A0A4V2MYQ4-F1
#
_entry.id   AF-A0A4V2MYQ4-F1
#
_cell.length_a   1.000
_cell.length_b   1.000
_cell.length_c   1.000
_cell.angle_alpha   90.00
_cell.angle_beta   90.00
_cell.angle_gamma   90.00
#
_symmetry.space_group_name_H-M   'P 1'
#
loop_
_entity.id
_entity.type
_entity.pdbx_description
1 polymer ?
#
loop_
_entity_poly.entity_id
_entity_poly.type
_entity_poly.pdbx_seq_one_letter_code
_entity_poly.pdbx_strand_id
1 'polypeptide(L)' 'MSVSSLKREEILKWHRSKAATPEYTAKLLGVPLDEVLYIIAHPETPAPHKDDFTPEFIEPLI' A
#
# COMPACT_ATOMS: atom_id res chain seq x y z
N MET A 1 2.85 -9.68 -8.29
CA MET A 1 3.48 -8.34 -8.40
C MET A 1 2.78 -7.46 -7.38
N SER A 2 3.51 -6.85 -6.44
CA SER A 2 2.87 -6.02 -5.40
C SER A 2 2.56 -4.62 -5.96
N VAL A 3 1.37 -4.10 -5.67
CA VAL A 3 1.00 -2.71 -6.00
C VAL A 3 1.90 -1.76 -5.19
N SER A 4 2.53 -0.79 -5.86
CA SER A 4 3.40 0.17 -5.17
C SER A 4 2.60 1.03 -4.18
N SER A 5 3.25 1.46 -3.09
CA SER A 5 2.63 2.29 -2.05
C SER A 5 1.99 3.57 -2.62
N LEU A 6 2.62 4.16 -3.65
CA LEU A 6 2.09 5.33 -4.37
C LEU A 6 0.76 5.03 -5.08
N LYS A 7 0.69 3.93 -5.83
CA LYS A 7 -0.54 3.52 -6.51
C LYS A 7 -1.64 3.19 -5.51
N ARG A 8 -1.29 2.56 -4.38
CA ARG A 8 -2.22 2.26 -3.28
C ARG A 8 -2.81 3.53 -2.69
N GLU A 9 -1.98 4.54 -2.41
CA GLU A 9 -2.44 5.83 -1.90
C GLU A 9 -3.34 6.56 -2.91
N GLU A 10 -3.00 6.53 -4.19
CA GLU A 10 -3.79 7.14 -5.26
C GLU A 10 -5.17 6.46 -5.43
N ILE A 11 -5.22 5.12 -5.37
CA ILE A 11 -6.46 4.34 -5.36
C ILE A 11 -7.35 4.77 -4.19
N LEU A 12 -6.80 4.84 -2.98
CA LEU A 12 -7.53 5.22 -1.78
C LEU A 12 -8.03 6.67 -1.86
N LYS A 13 -7.20 7.58 -2.37
CA LYS A 13 -7.56 8.99 -2.56
C LYS A 13 -8.73 9.13 -3.54
N TRP A 14 -8.66 8.51 -4.71
CA TRP A 14 -9.71 8.61 -5.72
C TRP A 14 -11.01 7.96 -5.27
N HIS A 15 -10.93 6.84 -4.56
CA HIS A 15 -12.09 6.19 -3.98
C HIS A 15 -12.77 7.07 -2.92
N ARG A 16 -11.99 7.64 -1.97
CA ARG A 16 -12.51 8.56 -0.93
C ARG A 16 -13.17 9.80 -1.54
N SER A 17 -12.59 10.36 -2.60
CA SER A 17 -13.14 11.52 -3.32
C SER A 17 -14.27 11.17 -4.28
N LYS A 18 -14.65 9.90 -4.44
CA LYS A 18 -15.60 9.41 -5.46
C LYS A 18 -15.26 9.90 -6.87
N ALA A 19 -13.96 10.10 -7.15
CA ALA A 19 -13.48 10.70 -8.38
C ALA A 19 -13.51 9.72 -9.58
N ALA A 20 -13.46 8.42 -9.29
CA ALA A 20 -13.45 7.35 -10.29
C ALA A 20 -14.08 6.06 -9.73
N THR A 21 -14.58 5.20 -10.63
CA THR A 21 -15.00 3.85 -10.26
C THR A 21 -13.79 2.91 -10.15
N PRO A 22 -13.83 1.86 -9.32
CA PRO A 22 -12.73 0.90 -9.18
C PRO A 22 -12.28 0.28 -10.52
N GLU A 23 -13.21 0.02 -11.44
CA GLU A 23 -12.93 -0.52 -12.77
C GLU A 23 -12.14 0.46 -13.64
N TYR A 24 -12.47 1.75 -13.53
CA TYR A 24 -11.76 2.79 -14.25
C TYR A 24 -10.37 3.02 -13.67
N THR A 25 -10.25 3.02 -12.34
CA THR A 25 -8.95 3.12 -11.64
C THR A 25 -8.03 1.94 -11.98
N ALA A 26 -8.57 0.72 -12.03
CA ALA A 26 -7.82 -0.48 -12.43
C ALA A 26 -7.21 -0.34 -13.82
N LYS A 27 -8.01 0.10 -14.80
CA LYS A 27 -7.56 0.36 -16.17
C LYS A 27 -6.50 1.46 -16.25
N LEU A 28 -6.71 2.57 -15.52
CA LEU A 28 -5.81 3.73 -15.56
C LEU A 28 -4.45 3.41 -14.94
N LEU A 29 -4.42 2.71 -13.80
CA LEU A 29 -3.19 2.40 -13.08
C LEU A 29 -2.52 1.10 -13.56
N GLY A 30 -3.16 0.36 -14.47
CA GLY A 30 -2.71 -0.97 -14.92
C GLY A 30 -2.65 -1.98 -13.77
N VAL A 31 -3.57 -1.87 -12.81
CA VAL A 31 -3.69 -2.73 -11.63
C VAL A 31 -4.93 -3.60 -11.84
N PRO A 32 -4.90 -4.90 -11.52
CA PRO A 32 -6.07 -5.74 -11.71
C PRO A 32 -7.18 -5.33 -10.73
N LEU A 33 -8.43 -5.55 -11.14
CA LEU A 33 -9.60 -5.00 -10.44
C LEU A 33 -9.74 -5.57 -9.02
N ASP A 34 -9.43 -6.84 -8.83
CA ASP A 34 -9.40 -7.52 -7.54
C ASP A 34 -8.44 -6.85 -6.54
N GLU A 35 -7.24 -6.47 -6.98
CA GLU A 35 -6.28 -5.72 -6.17
C GLU A 35 -6.80 -4.32 -5.79
N VAL A 36 -7.44 -3.61 -6.73
CA VAL A 36 -8.05 -2.30 -6.45
C VAL A 36 -9.15 -2.43 -5.41
N LEU A 37 -10.04 -3.42 -5.55
CA LEU A 37 -11.11 -3.69 -4.59
C LEU A 37 -10.54 -4.12 -3.24
N TYR A 38 -9.48 -4.94 -3.23
CA TYR A 38 -8.80 -5.37 -2.02
C TYR A 38 -8.19 -4.18 -1.26
N ILE A 39 -7.53 -3.26 -1.96
CA ILE A 39 -6.97 -2.02 -1.39
C ILE A 39 -8.06 -1.13 -0.80
N ILE A 40 -9.18 -0.98 -1.50
CA ILE A 40 -10.34 -0.20 -1.03
C ILE A 40 -10.93 -0.82 0.23
N ALA A 41 -11.11 -2.14 0.25
CA ALA A 41 -11.67 -2.87 1.39
C ALA A 41 -10.72 -2.90 2.60
N HIS A 42 -9.41 -2.85 2.36
CA HIS A 42 -8.37 -2.85 3.40
C HIS A 42 -7.52 -1.59 3.27
N PRO A 43 -8.00 -0.42 3.70
CA PRO A 43 -7.28 0.85 3.59
C PRO A 43 -6.07 0.95 4.53
N GLU A 44 -5.80 -0.08 5.35
CA GLU A 44 -4.68 -0.08 6.28
C GLU A 44 -3.32 0.00 5.57
N THR A 45 -2.42 0.72 6.23
CA THR A 45 -1.07 1.06 5.82
C THR A 45 -0.27 -0.18 5.38
N PRO A 46 0.55 -0.10 4.31
CA PRO A 46 1.62 -1.07 4.14
C PRO A 46 2.36 -1.16 5.47
N ALA A 47 2.54 -2.38 5.99
CA ALA A 47 3.35 -2.65 7.17
C ALA A 47 4.69 -1.88 7.08
N PRO A 48 5.26 -1.43 8.22
CA PRO A 48 6.49 -0.64 8.22
C PRO A 48 7.53 -1.31 7.32
N HIS A 49 8.11 -0.51 6.43
CA HIS A 49 9.23 -0.93 5.61
C HIS A 49 10.26 -1.56 6.56
N LYS A 50 10.61 -2.83 6.33
CA LYS A 50 11.59 -3.59 7.13
C LYS A 50 13.00 -3.02 6.92
N ASP A 51 13.20 -1.77 7.30
CA ASP A 51 14.51 -1.12 7.41
C ASP A 51 14.86 -0.86 8.88
N ASP A 52 14.16 -1.52 9.82
CA ASP A 52 14.62 -1.71 11.20
C ASP A 52 15.75 -2.77 11.25
N PHE A 53 16.80 -2.58 10.46
CA PHE A 53 18.11 -3.14 10.78
C PHE A 53 18.71 -2.25 11.89
N THR A 54 18.19 -2.37 13.12
CA THR A 54 19.00 -2.05 14.29
C THR A 54 19.91 -3.25 14.51
N PRO A 55 21.23 -3.16 14.27
CA PRO A 55 22.12 -4.17 14.82
C PRO A 55 21.96 -4.06 16.33
N GLU A 56 21.47 -5.12 16.98
CA GLU A 56 21.36 -5.15 18.43
C GLU A 56 22.75 -4.87 19.02
N PHE A 57 22.90 -3.70 19.66
CA PHE A 57 24.09 -3.42 20.45
C PHE A 57 24.05 -4.35 21.65
N ILE A 58 24.82 -5.43 21.60
CA ILE A 58 25.03 -6.32 22.73
C ILE A 58 25.90 -5.55 23.73
N GLU A 59 25.32 -5.15 24.85
CA GLU A 59 26.10 -4.59 25.96
C GLU A 59 27.11 -5.65 26.45
N PRO A 60 28.40 -5.31 26.57
CA PRO A 60 29.36 -6.24 27.15
C PRO A 60 29.06 -6.40 28.64
N LEU A 61 28.80 -7.64 29.08
CA LEU A 61 28.81 -7.98 30.51
C LEU A 61 30.22 -7.72 31.07
N ILE A 62 30.34 -6.76 31.97
CA ILE A 62 31.49 -6.58 32.87
C ILE A 62 30.97 -6.75 34.30
#